data_AF-A0AAE3F5Y9-F1
#
_entry.id   AF-A0AAE3F5Y9-F1
#
_cell.length_a   1.000
_cell.length_b   1.000
_cell.length_c   1.000
_cell.angle_alpha   90.00
_cell.angle_beta   90.00
_cell.angle_gamma   90.00
#
_symmetry.space_group_name_H-M   'P 1'
#
loop_
_entity.id
_entity.type
_entity.pdbx_description
1 polymer ?
#
loop_
_entity_poly.entity_id
_entity_poly.type
_entity_poly.pdbx_seq_one_letter_code
_entity_poly.pdbx_strand_id
1 'polypeptide(L)' 'YNINDEIYFVDLPGYGYAQANEHVKAQWGKMIEDYLHKSKQLKLVFLLIDIRHAPSENDRIMYDWIRRNGYDPIIIATK' A
#
# COMPACT_ATOMS: atom_id res chain seq x y z
N TYR A 1 -6.94 -12.85 1.20
CA TYR A 1 -6.99 -14.15 0.51
C TYR A 1 -6.08 -15.13 1.20
N ASN A 2 -6.63 -16.20 1.77
CA ASN A 2 -5.85 -17.33 2.28
C ASN A 2 -5.38 -18.17 1.10
N ILE A 3 -4.08 -18.47 1.05
CA ILE A 3 -3.47 -19.35 0.05
C ILE A 3 -2.98 -20.60 0.78
N ASN A 4 -3.61 -21.74 0.48
CA ASN A 4 -3.25 -23.07 0.99
C ASN A 4 -3.11 -23.19 2.51
N ASP A 5 -3.76 -22.31 3.29
CA ASP A 5 -3.60 -22.20 4.76
C ASP A 5 -2.17 -21.87 5.22
N GLU A 6 -1.33 -21.37 4.32
CA GLU A 6 0.09 -21.06 4.58
C GLU A 6 0.35 -19.56 4.64
N ILE A 7 -0.27 -18.78 3.73
CA ILE A 7 -0.05 -17.34 3.63
C ILE A 7 -1.34 -16.59 3.35
N TYR A 8 -1.35 -15.30 3.71
CA TYR A 8 -2.43 -14.38 3.39
C TYR A 8 -1.94 -13.28 2.47
N PHE A 9 -2.60 -13.10 1.33
CA PHE A 9 -2.54 -11.86 0.56
C PHE A 9 -3.62 -10.90 1.04
N VAL A 10 -3.20 -9.70 1.42
CA VAL A 10 -4.11 -8.64 1.86
C VAL A 10 -4.07 -7.54 0.82
N ASP A 11 -5.24 -7.22 0.28
CA ASP A 11 -5.42 -6.12 -0.65
C ASP A 11 -5.80 -4.86 0.14
N LEU A 12 -5.04 -3.79 -0.05
CA LEU A 12 -5.25 -2.51 0.62
C LEU A 12 -5.93 -1.54 -0.34
N PRO A 13 -6.77 -0.61 0.16
CA PRO A 13 -7.39 0.40 -0.69
C PRO A 13 -6.35 1.20 -1.47
N GLY A 14 -6.63 1.42 -2.75
CA GLY A 14 -5.77 2.22 -3.61
C GLY A 14 -5.66 3.66 -3.09
N TYR A 15 -4.44 4.09 -2.81
CA TYR A 15 -4.12 5.44 -2.31
C TYR A 15 -4.32 6.56 -3.34
N GLY A 16 -4.62 6.21 -4.60
CA GLY A 16 -4.84 7.12 -5.71
C GLY A 16 -6.30 7.30 -6.14
N TYR A 17 -7.29 6.76 -5.41
CA TYR A 17 -8.70 6.84 -5.83
C TYR A 17 -9.20 8.29 -5.84
N ALA A 18 -9.15 8.92 -7.02
CA ALA A 18 -9.36 10.34 -7.26
C ALA A 18 -10.78 10.84 -6.93
N GLN A 19 -11.74 9.93 -6.72
CA GLN A 19 -13.15 10.26 -6.49
C GLN A 19 -13.60 10.16 -5.02
N ALA A 20 -12.73 9.71 -4.11
CA ALA A 20 -13.05 9.71 -2.69
C ALA A 20 -12.93 11.12 -2.08
N ASN A 21 -13.86 11.48 -1.20
CA ASN A 21 -13.77 12.73 -0.44
C ASN A 21 -12.60 12.69 0.57
N GLU A 22 -12.19 13.85 1.07
CA GLU A 22 -11.03 13.97 1.97
C GLU A 22 -11.17 13.12 3.24
N HIS A 23 -12.37 13.00 3.78
CA HIS A 23 -12.64 12.19 4.96
C HIS A 23 -12.35 10.70 4.71
N VAL A 24 -12.80 10.17 3.57
CA VAL A 24 -12.55 8.78 3.18
C VAL A 24 -11.05 8.54 2.95
N LYS A 25 -10.36 9.48 2.30
CA LYS A 25 -8.90 9.39 2.11
C LYS A 25 -8.15 9.36 3.45
N ALA A 26 -8.55 10.19 4.41
CA ALA A 26 -7.97 10.20 5.75
C ALA A 26 -8.22 8.88 6.51
N GLN A 27 -9.43 8.31 6.39
CA GLN A 27 -9.75 7.00 6.98
C GLN A 27 -8.89 5.88 6.40
N TRP A 28 -8.69 5.86 5.08
CA TRP A 28 -7.80 4.88 4.44
C TRP A 28 -6.35 5.05 4.85
N GLY A 29 -5.87 6.29 4.94
CA GLY A 29 -4.54 6.59 5.46
C GLY A 29 -4.34 5.97 6.84
N LYS A 30 -5.24 6.26 7.78
CA LYS A 30 -5.18 5.69 9.13
C LYS A 30 -5.24 4.16 9.15
N MET A 31 -6.07 3.56 8.29
CA MET A 31 -6.20 2.10 8.20
C MET A 31 -4.90 1.45 7.69
N ILE A 32 -4.29 2.01 6.63
CA ILE A 32 -3.04 1.52 6.07
C ILE A 32 -1.91 1.68 7.10
N GLU A 33 -1.86 2.83 7.80
CA GLU A 33 -0.90 3.09 8.87
C GLU A 33 -1.00 2.03 9.98
N ASP A 34 -2.22 1.81 10.49
CA ASP A 34 -2.48 0.82 11.51
C ASP A 34 -2.09 -0.58 11.05
N TYR A 35 -2.33 -0.92 9.78
CA TYR A 35 -1.98 -2.22 9.22
C TYR A 35 -0.46 -2.43 9.14
N LEU A 36 0.27 -1.46 8.59
CA LEU A 36 1.74 -1.52 8.48
C LEU A 36 2.41 -1.56 9.86
N HIS A 37 1.90 -0.78 10.82
CA HIS A 37 2.51 -0.65 12.14
C HIS A 37 2.14 -1.79 13.10
N LYS A 38 0.90 -2.31 13.07
CA LYS A 38 0.41 -3.26 14.08
C LYS A 38 0.47 -4.72 13.63
N SER A 39 0.56 -4.98 12.32
CA SER A 39 0.54 -6.34 11.82
C SER A 39 1.86 -7.07 12.09
N LYS A 40 1.88 -7.89 13.14
CA LYS A 40 3.03 -8.78 13.45
C LYS A 40 3.27 -9.85 12.39
N GLN A 41 2.28 -10.08 11.53
CA GLN A 41 2.31 -11.10 10.48
C GLN A 41 2.71 -10.53 9.12
N LEU A 42 2.75 -9.20 8.95
CA LEU A 42 3.20 -8.60 7.70
C LEU A 42 4.68 -8.94 7.45
N LYS A 43 4.97 -9.50 6.28
CA LYS A 43 6.33 -9.91 5.88
C LYS A 43 6.86 -9.14 4.68
N LEU A 44 5.97 -8.68 3.80
CA LEU A 44 6.34 -8.07 2.53
C LEU A 44 5.23 -7.13 2.06
N VAL A 45 5.60 -6.05 1.39
CA VAL A 45 4.69 -5.10 0.77
C VAL A 45 4.98 -5.04 -0.72
N PHE A 46 3.95 -5.18 -1.55
CA PHE A 46 4.02 -4.95 -2.99
C PHE A 46 3.44 -3.57 -3.30
N LEU A 47 4.24 -2.69 -3.91
CA LEU A 47 3.80 -1.37 -4.34
C LEU A 47 3.59 -1.38 -5.85
N LEU A 48 2.32 -1.32 -6.27
CA LEU A 48 1.95 -1.36 -7.68
C LEU A 48 1.98 0.06 -8.26
N ILE A 49 2.75 0.26 -9.33
CA ILE A 49 2.90 1.56 -9.99
C ILE A 49 2.61 1.39 -11.49
N ASP A 50 1.91 2.34 -12.11
CA ASP A 50 1.67 2.36 -13.56
C ASP A 50 2.96 2.71 -14.32
N ILE A 51 3.40 1.82 -15.21
CA ILE A 51 4.65 1.95 -15.97
C ILE A 51 4.58 2.98 -17.11
N ARG A 52 3.38 3.39 -17.53
CA ARG A 52 3.20 4.32 -18.66
C ARG A 52 3.52 5.77 -18.29
N HIS A 53 3.59 6.07 -17.00
CA HIS A 53 3.78 7.41 -16.48
C HIS A 53 4.92 7.42 -15.44
N ALA A 54 5.51 8.58 -15.19
CA ALA A 54 6.41 8.71 -14.05
C ALA A 54 5.64 8.46 -12.75
N PRO A 55 6.28 7.92 -11.69
CA PRO A 55 5.63 7.73 -10.39
C PRO A 55 5.02 9.04 -9.91
N SER A 56 3.72 8.98 -9.63
CA SER A 56 2.92 10.10 -9.13
C SER A 56 3.39 10.56 -7.76
N GLU A 57 2.92 11.72 -7.31
CA GLU A 57 3.18 12.20 -5.96
C GLU A 57 2.71 11.18 -4.90
N ASN A 58 1.54 10.57 -5.09
CA ASN A 58 1.02 9.58 -4.16
C ASN A 58 1.87 8.30 -4.12
N ASP A 59 2.45 7.86 -5.26
CA ASP A 59 3.36 6.71 -5.30
C ASP A 59 4.60 6.96 -4.44
N ARG A 60 5.15 8.17 -4.52
CA ARG A 60 6.34 8.58 -3.73
C ARG A 60 6.01 8.68 -2.25
N ILE A 61 4.87 9.28 -1.91
CA ILE A 61 4.39 9.36 -0.52
C ILE A 61 4.21 7.95 0.05
N MET A 62 3.58 7.04 -0.69
CA MET A 62 3.35 5.67 -0.23
C MET A 62 4.67 4.90 -0.08
N TYR A 63 5.59 5.04 -1.03
CA TYR A 63 6.93 4.47 -0.93
C TYR A 63 7.66 4.93 0.34
N ASP A 64 7.73 6.23 0.57
CA ASP A 64 8.37 6.80 1.76
C ASP A 64 7.69 6.34 3.05
N TRP A 65 6.37 6.21 3.04
CA TRP A 65 5.62 5.77 4.21
C TRP A 65 5.91 4.32 4.56
N ILE A 66 5.94 3.43 3.57
CA ILE A 66 6.31 2.01 3.76
C ILE A 66 7.73 1.92 4.34
N ARG A 67 8.67 2.69 3.79
CA ARG A 67 10.07 2.74 4.25
C ARG A 67 10.19 3.22 5.70
N ARG A 68 9.46 4.27 6.07
CA ARG A 68 9.44 4.80 7.45
C ARG A 68 8.89 3.80 8.46
N ASN A 69 8.02 2.87 8.04
CA ASN A 69 7.51 1.80 8.89
C ASN A 69 8.42 0.55 8.92
N GLY A 70 9.62 0.62 8.35
CA GLY A 70 10.63 -0.45 8.43
C GLY A 70 10.51 -1.54 7.37
N TYR A 71 9.75 -1.29 6.29
CA TYR A 71 9.61 -2.24 5.19
C TYR A 71 10.26 -1.71 3.91
N ASP A 72 10.87 -2.61 3.14
CA ASP A 72 11.33 -2.35 1.79
C ASP A 72 10.32 -2.93 0.79
N PRO A 73 9.53 -2.09 0.09
CA PRO A 73 8.51 -2.60 -0.82
C PRO A 73 9.14 -3.20 -2.08
N ILE A 74 8.55 -4.28 -2.57
CA ILE A 74 8.78 -4.75 -3.94
C ILE A 74 7.91 -3.90 -4.86
N ILE A 75 8.55 -3.10 -5.71
CA ILE A 75 7.85 -2.30 -6.71
C ILE A 75 7.45 -3.22 -7.87
N ILE A 76 6.15 -3.26 -8.16
CA ILE A 76 5.61 -3.94 -9.33
C ILE A 76 5.15 -2.87 -10.31
N ALA A 77 5.88 -2.71 -11.41
CA ALA A 77 5.47 -1.83 -12.50
C ALA A 77 4.40 -2.55 -13.35
N THR A 78 3.15 -2.14 -13.21
CA THR A 78 1.97 -2.68 -13.92
C THR A 78 1.55 -1.77 -15.07
N LYS A 79 0.68 -2.26 -15.96
CA LYS A 79 0.30 -1.54 -17.20
C LYS A 79 -0.52 -0.30 -16.96
#